data_AF-A0A2W4T650-F1
#
_entry.id   AF-A0A2W4T650-F1
#
_cell.length_a   1.000
_cell.length_b   1.000
_cell.length_c   1.000
_cell.angle_alpha   90.00
_cell.angle_beta   90.00
_cell.angle_gamma   90.00
#
_symmetry.space_group_name_H-M   'P 1'
#
loop_
_entity.id
_entity.type
_entity.pdbx_description
1 polymer ?
#
loop_
_entity_poly.entity_id
_entity_poly.type
_entity_poly.pdbx_seq_one_letter_code
_entity_poly.pdbx_strand_id
1 'polypeptide(L)'
;MIPEDRDWRKVITGFRLAANVNDRNIKPEPLAGGWPKAFESIENDYAKYMRKYSECRLVLLIDFDNKGDGSAKFEERLANFKNDTPADLRDRVFVLGVLSKEPKDLLSRKLGMSLEKLGEELAKNCTDKVHDLWDHELLRHNKPELERIIPSVKSFLFI
;
A
#
# COMPACT_ATOMS: atom_id res chain seq x y z
N MET A 1 7.95 1.70 -2.60
CA MET A 1 6.63 1.04 -2.69
C MET A 1 6.84 -0.32 -3.34
N ILE A 2 6.44 -1.40 -2.66
CA ILE A 2 6.60 -2.77 -3.15
C ILE A 2 5.23 -3.27 -3.62
N PRO A 3 5.02 -3.43 -4.95
CA PRO A 3 3.81 -4.06 -5.46
C PRO A 3 3.91 -5.59 -5.37
N GLU A 4 2.84 -6.25 -4.92
CA GLU A 4 2.75 -7.71 -5.01
C GLU A 4 2.79 -8.19 -6.46
N ASP A 5 2.07 -7.50 -7.36
CA ASP A 5 1.80 -7.93 -8.73
C ASP A 5 1.81 -6.78 -9.76
N ARG A 6 1.50 -7.13 -11.02
CA ARG A 6 1.50 -6.17 -12.14
C ARG A 6 0.39 -5.12 -12.04
N ASP A 7 -0.73 -5.41 -11.40
CA ASP A 7 -1.84 -4.48 -11.32
C ASP A 7 -1.61 -3.42 -10.25
N TRP A 8 -1.02 -3.78 -9.11
CA TRP A 8 -0.51 -2.81 -8.14
C TRP A 8 0.53 -1.88 -8.76
N ARG A 9 1.36 -2.36 -9.69
CA ARG A 9 2.32 -1.50 -10.41
C ARG A 9 1.63 -0.42 -11.25
N LYS A 10 0.48 -0.72 -11.87
CA LYS A 10 -0.32 0.28 -12.61
C LYS A 10 -0.93 1.31 -11.65
N VAL A 11 -1.44 0.85 -10.51
CA VAL A 11 -1.96 1.74 -9.45
C VAL A 11 -0.84 2.68 -8.93
N ILE A 12 0.37 2.18 -8.67
CA ILE A 12 1.52 3.01 -8.28
C ILE A 12 1.82 4.04 -9.38
N THR A 13 1.77 3.62 -10.65
CA THR A 13 2.03 4.51 -11.78
C THR A 13 1.04 5.66 -11.79
N GLY A 14 -0.25 5.36 -11.64
CA GLY A 14 -1.31 6.37 -11.48
C GLY A 14 -1.11 7.30 -10.28
N PHE A 15 -0.77 6.74 -9.13
CA PHE A 15 -0.52 7.49 -7.90
C PHE A 15 0.60 8.52 -8.08
N ARG A 16 1.68 8.15 -8.79
CA ARG A 16 2.81 9.03 -9.11
C ARG A 16 2.46 10.16 -10.08
N LEU A 17 1.42 9.98 -10.89
CA LEU A 17 0.99 10.99 -11.86
C LEU A 17 0.04 12.02 -11.26
N ALA A 18 -0.42 11.83 -10.03
CA ALA A 18 -1.30 12.78 -9.36
C ALA A 18 -0.58 14.11 -9.11
N ALA A 19 -1.26 15.22 -9.42
CA ALA A 19 -0.67 16.56 -9.34
C ALA A 19 -0.26 16.98 -7.91
N ASN A 20 -0.89 16.40 -6.89
CA ASN A 20 -0.59 16.64 -5.48
C ASN A 20 0.54 15.74 -4.94
N VAL A 21 1.24 14.97 -5.79
CA VAL A 21 2.29 14.03 -5.38
C VAL A 21 3.64 14.45 -5.96
N ASN A 22 4.65 14.54 -5.11
CA ASN A 22 6.04 14.66 -5.51
C ASN A 22 6.59 13.28 -5.90
N ASP A 23 6.48 12.94 -7.18
CA ASP A 23 6.82 11.63 -7.72
C ASP A 23 8.29 11.22 -7.51
N ARG A 24 9.19 12.20 -7.37
CA ARG A 24 10.63 12.00 -7.12
C ARG A 24 10.91 11.32 -5.78
N ASN A 25 9.97 11.44 -4.83
CA ASN A 25 10.06 10.83 -3.52
C ASN A 25 9.44 9.41 -3.48
N ILE A 26 8.95 8.92 -4.62
CA ILE A 26 8.43 7.56 -4.75
C ILE A 26 9.40 6.71 -5.57
N LYS A 27 9.89 5.63 -4.96
CA LYS A 27 10.60 4.56 -5.65
C LYS A 27 9.70 3.33 -5.77
N PRO A 28 9.14 3.02 -6.96
CA PRO A 28 8.50 1.74 -7.22
C PRO A 28 9.56 0.63 -7.26
N GLU A 29 9.41 -0.38 -6.42
CA GLU A 29 10.28 -1.55 -6.39
C GLU A 29 9.81 -2.62 -7.39
N PRO A 30 10.66 -3.62 -7.70
CA PRO A 30 10.23 -4.80 -8.45
C PRO A 30 9.04 -5.51 -7.80
N LEU A 31 8.35 -6.34 -8.59
CA LEU A 31 7.24 -7.15 -8.09
C LEU A 31 7.76 -8.12 -7.02
N ALA A 32 7.10 -8.16 -5.87
CA ALA A 32 7.45 -9.12 -4.81
C ALA A 32 7.14 -10.56 -5.21
N GLY A 33 6.14 -10.78 -6.07
CA GLY A 33 5.73 -12.11 -6.50
C GLY A 33 4.97 -12.88 -5.42
N GLY A 34 4.11 -12.15 -4.67
CA GLY A 34 3.30 -12.66 -3.57
C GLY A 34 3.57 -11.93 -2.24
N TRP A 35 2.55 -11.79 -1.41
CA TRP A 35 2.67 -11.13 -0.10
C TRP A 35 3.72 -11.75 0.85
N PRO A 36 3.96 -13.10 0.92
CA PRO A 36 4.98 -13.63 1.83
C PRO A 36 6.38 -13.15 1.46
N LYS A 37 6.69 -13.16 0.15
CA LYS A 37 7.96 -12.63 -0.37
C LYS A 37 8.10 -11.13 -0.15
N ALA A 38 6.98 -10.41 -0.23
CA ALA A 38 6.96 -8.99 0.07
C ALA A 38 7.40 -8.74 1.53
N PHE A 39 6.98 -9.59 2.46
CA PHE A 39 7.36 -9.49 3.88
C PHE A 39 8.82 -9.90 4.10
N GLU A 40 9.25 -11.03 3.54
CA GLU A 40 10.65 -11.49 3.60
C GLU A 40 11.63 -10.41 3.11
N SER A 41 11.25 -9.67 2.07
CA SER A 41 12.09 -8.60 1.51
C SER A 41 12.36 -7.46 2.51
N ILE A 42 11.48 -7.24 3.50
CA ILE A 42 11.65 -6.19 4.51
C ILE A 42 12.96 -6.42 5.27
N GLU A 43 13.16 -7.64 5.79
CA GLU A 43 14.37 -7.96 6.54
C GLU A 43 15.58 -8.14 5.61
N ASN A 44 15.39 -8.88 4.52
CA ASN A 44 16.49 -9.29 3.64
C ASN A 44 17.07 -8.13 2.81
N ASP A 45 16.21 -7.26 2.30
CA ASP A 45 16.59 -6.27 1.28
C ASP A 45 16.50 -4.82 1.80
N TYR A 46 15.49 -4.51 2.61
CA TYR A 46 15.18 -3.12 2.96
C TYR A 46 15.63 -2.70 4.35
N ALA A 47 15.76 -3.60 5.32
CA ALA A 47 16.01 -3.22 6.72
C ALA A 47 17.31 -2.45 6.89
N LYS A 48 18.40 -2.90 6.26
CA LYS A 48 19.69 -2.20 6.28
C LYS A 48 19.59 -0.81 5.65
N TYR A 49 18.85 -0.69 4.55
CA TYR A 49 18.64 0.58 3.86
C TYR A 49 17.80 1.54 4.71
N MET A 50 16.69 1.08 5.29
CA MET A 50 15.83 1.88 6.16
C MET A 50 16.52 2.30 7.45
N ARG A 51 17.43 1.49 8.01
CA ARG A 51 18.26 1.89 9.16
C ARG A 51 19.26 2.98 8.79
N LYS A 52 19.81 2.94 7.58
CA LYS A 52 20.70 3.98 7.06
C LYS A 52 19.97 5.29 6.79
N TYR A 53 18.73 5.22 6.28
CA TYR A 53 17.94 6.40 5.91
C TYR A 53 16.72 6.52 6.81
N SER A 54 16.84 7.35 7.85
CA SER A 54 15.80 7.53 8.88
C SER A 54 14.46 7.95 8.29
N GLU A 55 14.45 8.72 7.20
CA GLU A 55 13.25 9.23 6.50
C GLU A 55 12.65 8.26 5.48
N CYS A 56 13.26 7.08 5.28
CA CYS A 56 12.70 6.08 4.37
C CYS A 56 11.43 5.46 4.99
N ARG A 57 10.36 5.40 4.19
CA ARG A 57 9.07 4.75 4.49
C ARG A 57 8.86 3.65 3.45
N LEU A 58 8.43 2.49 3.90
CA LEU A 58 8.17 1.35 3.03
C LEU A 58 6.66 1.09 3.01
N VAL A 59 6.09 0.99 1.83
CA VAL A 59 4.67 0.67 1.64
C VAL A 59 4.60 -0.60 0.81
N LEU A 60 3.97 -1.62 1.37
CA LEU A 60 3.64 -2.86 0.67
C LEU A 60 2.21 -2.75 0.17
N LEU A 61 2.02 -3.08 -1.10
CA LEU A 61 0.72 -3.11 -1.75
C LEU A 61 0.39 -4.56 -2.08
N ILE A 62 -0.57 -5.14 -1.36
CA ILE A 62 -0.90 -6.56 -1.44
C ILE A 62 -2.40 -6.79 -1.61
N ASP A 63 -2.78 -7.94 -2.15
CA ASP A 63 -4.16 -8.40 -2.19
C ASP A 63 -4.46 -9.23 -0.96
N PHE A 64 -5.52 -8.85 -0.24
CA PHE A 64 -5.99 -9.58 0.92
C PHE A 64 -6.90 -10.73 0.49
N ASP A 65 -6.41 -11.56 -0.42
CA ASP A 65 -7.13 -12.70 -0.99
C ASP A 65 -7.65 -13.62 0.11
N ASN A 66 -8.95 -13.85 0.12
CA ASN A 66 -9.57 -14.91 0.90
C ASN A 66 -9.52 -16.22 0.08
N LYS A 67 -8.33 -16.79 -0.18
CA LYS A 67 -8.23 -18.09 -0.87
C LYS A 67 -8.43 -19.23 0.12
N GLY A 68 -9.67 -19.70 0.24
CA GLY A 68 -9.98 -21.03 0.77
C GLY A 68 -10.16 -21.12 2.29
N ASP A 69 -11.18 -21.87 2.68
CA ASP A 69 -11.47 -22.45 4.01
C ASP A 69 -11.27 -21.65 5.30
N GLY A 70 -11.39 -20.32 5.29
CA GLY A 70 -11.66 -19.58 6.52
C GLY A 70 -10.52 -19.50 7.54
N SER A 71 -9.27 -19.69 7.13
CA SER A 71 -8.12 -19.61 8.04
C SER A 71 -6.99 -18.70 7.52
N ALA A 72 -7.32 -17.42 7.33
CA ALA A 72 -6.58 -16.31 7.94
C ALA A 72 -7.30 -15.00 7.60
N LYS A 73 -7.95 -14.40 8.62
CA LYS A 73 -8.59 -13.09 8.49
C LYS A 73 -7.50 -12.06 8.13
N PHE A 74 -7.86 -11.00 7.40
CA PHE A 74 -7.01 -9.80 7.20
C PHE A 74 -6.22 -9.41 8.47
N GLU A 75 -6.87 -9.48 9.63
CA GLU A 75 -6.27 -9.20 10.93
C GLU A 75 -5.12 -10.14 11.32
N GLU A 76 -5.23 -11.43 11.02
CA GLU A 76 -4.17 -12.40 11.28
C GLU A 76 -2.95 -12.14 10.40
N ARG A 77 -3.17 -11.81 9.12
CA ARG A 77 -2.09 -11.41 8.21
C ARG A 77 -1.41 -10.13 8.65
N LEU A 78 -2.19 -9.15 9.10
CA LEU A 78 -1.66 -7.89 9.63
C LEU A 78 -0.94 -8.10 10.97
N ALA A 79 -1.40 -9.03 11.81
CA ALA A 79 -0.73 -9.40 13.05
C ALA A 79 0.62 -10.09 12.77
N ASN A 80 0.65 -11.05 11.83
CA ASN A 80 1.88 -11.71 11.40
C ASN A 80 2.86 -10.69 10.82
N PHE A 81 2.39 -9.80 9.94
CA PHE A 81 3.18 -8.68 9.43
C PHE A 81 3.84 -7.85 10.54
N LYS A 82 3.08 -7.48 11.57
CA LYS A 82 3.61 -6.69 12.69
C LYS A 82 4.66 -7.49 13.46
N ASN A 83 4.49 -8.79 13.63
CA ASN A 83 5.45 -9.64 14.31
C ASN A 83 6.74 -9.81 13.52
N ASP A 84 6.63 -10.04 12.20
CA ASP A 84 7.76 -10.30 11.29
C ASP A 84 8.54 -9.02 10.96
N THR A 85 7.91 -7.85 11.05
CA THR A 85 8.60 -6.58 10.85
C THR A 85 9.51 -6.26 12.04
N PRO A 86 10.81 -5.99 11.82
CA PRO A 86 11.74 -5.59 12.88
C PRO A 86 11.19 -4.43 13.71
N ALA A 87 11.26 -4.54 15.04
CA ALA A 87 10.61 -3.61 15.96
C ALA A 87 11.01 -2.14 15.71
N ASP A 88 12.27 -1.88 15.31
CA ASP A 88 12.80 -0.56 15.00
C ASP A 88 12.26 0.05 13.68
N LEU A 89 11.60 -0.76 12.85
CA LEU A 89 11.08 -0.36 11.54
C LEU A 89 9.55 -0.30 11.49
N ARG A 90 8.83 -0.84 12.47
CA ARG A 90 7.36 -1.00 12.46
C ARG A 90 6.58 0.29 12.20
N ASP A 91 7.10 1.45 12.64
CA ASP A 91 6.46 2.75 12.43
C ASP A 91 6.75 3.38 11.07
N ARG A 92 7.58 2.72 10.26
CA ARG A 92 8.00 3.17 8.95
C ARG A 92 7.67 2.20 7.83
N VAL A 93 7.08 1.04 8.17
CA VAL A 93 6.58 0.05 7.21
C VAL A 93 5.06 -0.01 7.32
N PHE A 94 4.40 0.12 6.17
CA PHE A 94 2.94 0.15 6.06
C PHE A 94 2.47 -0.90 5.07
N VAL A 95 1.28 -1.45 5.32
CA VAL A 95 0.62 -2.39 4.40
C VAL A 95 -0.71 -1.81 3.99
N LEU A 96 -0.89 -1.61 2.68
CA LEU A 96 -2.18 -1.27 2.10
C LEU A 96 -2.58 -2.38 1.14
N GLY A 97 -3.88 -2.57 1.00
CA GLY A 97 -4.38 -3.60 0.10
C GLY A 97 -5.85 -3.48 -0.20
N VAL A 98 -6.41 -4.51 -0.82
CA VAL A 98 -7.84 -4.57 -1.11
C VAL A 98 -8.41 -5.94 -0.73
N LEU A 99 -9.61 -5.96 -0.14
CA LEU A 99 -10.26 -7.18 0.38
C LEU A 99 -10.96 -8.02 -0.72
N SER A 100 -10.23 -8.62 -1.65
CA SER A 100 -10.74 -9.67 -2.56
C SER A 100 -9.60 -10.34 -3.34
N LYS A 101 -9.91 -11.34 -4.17
CA LYS A 101 -8.99 -12.17 -4.95
C LYS A 101 -8.34 -11.48 -6.16
N GLU A 102 -9.13 -10.61 -6.82
CA GLU A 102 -8.67 -9.75 -7.94
C GLU A 102 -9.31 -8.36 -7.77
N PRO A 103 -9.10 -7.75 -6.60
CA PRO A 103 -10.02 -6.78 -6.04
C PRO A 103 -9.87 -5.39 -6.63
N LYS A 104 -8.67 -5.03 -7.09
CA LYS A 104 -8.40 -3.74 -7.74
C LYS A 104 -9.08 -3.65 -9.08
N ASP A 105 -9.03 -4.71 -9.88
CA ASP A 105 -9.76 -4.76 -11.15
C ASP A 105 -11.27 -4.69 -10.89
N LEU A 106 -11.76 -5.39 -9.87
CA LEU A 106 -13.16 -5.29 -9.46
C LEU A 106 -13.53 -3.87 -9.02
N LEU A 107 -12.70 -3.22 -8.21
CA LEU A 107 -12.90 -1.86 -7.74
C LEU A 107 -12.87 -0.86 -8.90
N SER A 108 -11.86 -0.97 -9.76
CA SER A 108 -11.69 -0.19 -10.98
C SER A 108 -12.93 -0.32 -11.88
N ARG A 109 -13.46 -1.53 -12.05
CA ARG A 109 -14.72 -1.79 -12.77
C ARG A 109 -15.94 -1.20 -12.08
N LYS A 110 -16.08 -1.37 -10.75
CA LYS A 110 -17.20 -0.79 -9.97
C LYS A 110 -17.22 0.73 -10.06
N LEU A 111 -16.05 1.36 -10.12
CA LEU A 111 -15.88 2.80 -10.22
C LEU A 111 -15.80 3.32 -11.67
N GLY A 112 -15.84 2.42 -12.66
CA GLY A 112 -15.80 2.78 -14.08
C GLY A 112 -14.52 3.49 -14.53
N MET A 113 -13.38 3.21 -13.90
CA MET A 113 -12.08 3.83 -14.22
C MET A 113 -10.98 2.80 -14.47
N SER A 114 -9.83 3.22 -14.98
CA SER A 114 -8.64 2.37 -15.13
C SER A 114 -7.87 2.25 -13.82
N LEU A 115 -6.96 1.27 -13.69
CA LEU A 115 -6.10 1.12 -12.50
C LEU A 115 -5.17 2.32 -12.29
N GLU A 116 -4.68 2.93 -13.37
CA GLU A 116 -3.89 4.16 -13.28
C GLU A 116 -4.76 5.31 -12.79
N LYS A 117 -5.98 5.46 -13.32
CA LYS A 117 -6.91 6.48 -12.83
C LYS A 117 -7.29 6.25 -11.37
N LEU A 118 -7.49 5.00 -10.96
CA LEU A 118 -7.70 4.62 -9.57
C LEU A 118 -6.52 5.07 -8.69
N GLY A 119 -5.29 4.82 -9.10
CA GLY A 119 -4.09 5.27 -8.38
C GLY A 119 -4.04 6.80 -8.23
N GLU A 120 -4.34 7.53 -9.30
CA GLU A 120 -4.40 8.99 -9.29
C GLU A 120 -5.46 9.51 -8.31
N GLU A 121 -6.65 8.92 -8.32
CA GLU A 121 -7.73 9.32 -7.41
C GLU A 121 -7.42 8.95 -5.96
N LEU A 122 -6.80 7.79 -5.69
CA LEU A 122 -6.34 7.41 -4.35
C LEU A 122 -5.36 8.44 -3.77
N ALA A 123 -4.43 8.95 -4.59
CA ALA A 123 -3.47 9.96 -4.19
C ALA A 123 -4.14 11.30 -3.80
N LYS A 124 -5.14 11.75 -4.56
CA LYS A 124 -5.92 12.95 -4.24
C LYS A 124 -6.69 12.79 -2.93
N ASN A 125 -7.33 11.64 -2.76
CA ASN A 125 -8.13 11.29 -1.58
C ASN A 125 -7.28 11.04 -0.31
N CYS A 126 -5.93 11.04 -0.40
CA CYS A 126 -5.04 10.99 0.76
C CYS A 126 -4.90 12.34 1.47
N THR A 127 -4.96 13.45 0.74
CA THR A 127 -4.77 14.81 1.31
C THR A 127 -6.05 15.61 1.36
N ASP A 128 -6.94 15.36 0.42
CA ASP A 128 -8.22 16.04 0.36
C ASP A 128 -9.15 15.35 1.36
N LYS A 129 -9.87 16.12 2.19
CA LYS A 129 -10.79 15.59 3.23
C LYS A 129 -12.02 14.86 2.66
N VAL A 130 -11.98 14.50 1.38
CA VAL A 130 -12.98 13.70 0.69
C VAL A 130 -12.42 12.28 0.68
N HIS A 131 -12.86 11.46 1.63
CA HIS A 131 -12.43 10.07 1.77
C HIS A 131 -13.32 9.11 0.99
N ASP A 132 -14.17 9.60 0.09
CA ASP A 132 -15.21 8.84 -0.58
C ASP A 132 -14.68 7.55 -1.24
N LEU A 133 -13.46 7.59 -1.79
CA LEU A 133 -12.83 6.41 -2.38
C LEU A 133 -12.27 5.43 -1.33
N TRP A 134 -11.60 5.95 -0.30
CA TRP A 134 -11.04 5.13 0.78
C TRP A 134 -12.15 4.52 1.67
N ASP A 135 -13.34 5.10 1.67
CA ASP A 135 -14.54 4.62 2.37
C ASP A 135 -15.23 3.44 1.66
N HIS A 136 -14.84 3.14 0.42
CA HIS A 136 -15.38 2.00 -0.32
C HIS A 136 -15.20 0.69 0.47
N GLU A 137 -16.18 -0.22 0.39
CA GLU A 137 -16.22 -1.47 1.17
C GLU A 137 -14.93 -2.31 1.03
N LEU A 138 -14.32 -2.25 -0.14
CA LEU A 138 -13.09 -2.96 -0.51
C LEU A 138 -11.82 -2.29 0.02
N LEU A 139 -11.85 -1.01 0.43
CA LEU A 139 -10.68 -0.20 0.82
C LEU A 139 -10.71 0.31 2.27
N ARG A 140 -11.90 0.45 2.88
CA ARG A 140 -12.10 1.05 4.21
C ARG A 140 -11.29 0.41 5.35
N HIS A 141 -10.87 -0.84 5.17
CA HIS A 141 -10.03 -1.56 6.12
C HIS A 141 -8.61 -0.98 6.22
N ASN A 142 -8.15 -0.24 5.20
CA ASN A 142 -6.85 0.43 5.21
C ASN A 142 -6.81 1.67 6.11
N LYS A 143 -7.95 2.17 6.60
CA LYS A 143 -8.03 3.41 7.38
C LYS A 143 -7.01 3.51 8.53
N PRO A 144 -6.82 2.49 9.37
CA PRO A 144 -5.82 2.57 10.44
C PRO A 144 -4.39 2.76 9.91
N GLU A 145 -4.05 2.16 8.77
CA GLU A 145 -2.73 2.35 8.14
C GLU A 145 -2.64 3.70 7.43
N LEU A 146 -3.73 4.21 6.85
CA LEU A 146 -3.80 5.57 6.31
C LEU A 146 -3.56 6.64 7.38
N GLU A 147 -4.16 6.48 8.56
CA GLU A 147 -3.97 7.37 9.71
C GLU A 147 -2.52 7.39 10.21
N ARG A 148 -1.77 6.28 10.02
CA ARG A 148 -0.33 6.22 10.34
C ARG A 148 0.52 6.80 9.21
N ILE A 149 0.28 6.40 7.96
CA ILE A 149 1.14 6.75 6.84
C ILE A 149 1.02 8.22 6.46
N ILE A 150 -0.20 8.79 6.40
CA ILE A 150 -0.43 10.15 5.88
C ILE A 150 0.39 11.17 6.69
N PRO A 151 0.31 11.24 8.04
CA PRO A 151 1.14 12.15 8.82
C PRO A 151 2.64 11.91 8.64
N SER A 152 3.06 10.66 8.41
CA SER A 152 4.47 10.28 8.27
C SER A 152 5.10 10.69 6.94
N VAL A 153 4.29 10.90 5.90
CA VAL A 153 4.76 11.24 4.54
C VAL A 153 4.35 12.63 4.06
N LYS A 154 3.35 13.25 4.71
CA LYS A 154 2.70 14.48 4.22
C LYS A 154 3.67 15.60 3.85
N SER A 155 4.66 15.85 4.70
CA SER A 155 5.59 16.98 4.54
C SER A 155 6.52 16.88 3.33
N PHE A 156 6.71 15.68 2.77
CA PHE A 156 7.63 15.48 1.64
C PHE A 156 6.99 14.82 0.43
N LEU A 157 5.92 14.04 0.61
CA LEU A 157 5.29 13.31 -0.48
C LEU A 157 4.21 14.11 -1.18
N PHE A 158 3.47 14.95 -0.46
CA PHE A 158 2.35 15.69 -1.04
C PHE A 158 2.65 17.19 -1.16
N ILE A 159 2.26 17.79 -2.29
CA ILE A 159 2.54 19.19 -2.69
C ILE A 159 1.28 19.98 -2.99
#